data_AF-A0A965TZE4-F1
#
_entry.id   AF-A0A965TZE4-F1
#
_cell.length_a   1.000
_cell.length_b   1.000
_cell.length_c   1.000
_cell.angle_alpha   90.00
_cell.angle_beta   90.00
_cell.angle_gamma   90.00
#
_symmetry.space_group_name_H-M   'P 1'
#
loop_
_entity.id
_entity.type
_entity.pdbx_description
1 polymer ?
#
loop_
_entity_poly.entity_id
_entity_poly.type
_entity_poly.pdbx_seq_one_letter_code
_entity_poly.pdbx_strand_id
1 'polypeptide(L)'
;MLNTYFNATSSKDLTVVELLEACTALEKMVNPQLAEIDRLRKRVMASIGAYLREMGYAENPENIKALACRASKCRNFNDIPMEKLRAVYNAFNHYKKAMVQVRELTENILKTN
;
A
#
# COMPACT_ATOMS: atom_id res chain seq x y z
N MET A 1 22.58 14.53 -6.39
CA MET A 1 21.97 15.68 -5.69
C MET A 1 21.25 15.13 -4.45
N LEU A 2 21.89 15.17 -3.27
CA LEU A 2 21.35 14.72 -1.96
C LEU A 2 20.60 15.85 -1.22
N ASN A 3 20.29 16.94 -1.92
CA ASN A 3 19.99 18.24 -1.32
C ASN A 3 18.49 18.51 -1.09
N THR A 4 17.70 17.48 -0.77
CA THR A 4 16.24 17.67 -0.59
C THR A 4 15.66 16.91 0.60
N TYR A 5 16.46 16.16 1.36
CA TYR A 5 15.94 15.38 2.49
C TYR A 5 16.57 15.72 3.85
N PHE A 6 17.79 16.28 3.89
CA PHE A 6 18.46 16.62 5.13
C PHE A 6 19.06 18.02 5.01
N ASN A 7 18.77 18.90 5.97
CA ASN A 7 19.26 20.29 5.97
C ASN A 7 20.69 20.34 6.54
N ALA A 8 21.55 19.43 6.08
CA ALA A 8 22.86 19.15 6.65
C ALA A 8 23.94 19.14 5.57
N THR A 9 25.01 19.88 5.81
CA THR A 9 26.20 19.95 4.94
C THR A 9 27.21 18.85 5.23
N SER A 10 27.13 18.23 6.42
CA SER A 10 27.99 17.15 6.87
C SER A 10 27.18 16.06 7.57
N SER A 11 27.65 14.81 7.50
CA SER A 11 27.05 13.70 8.25
C SER A 11 27.14 13.89 9.78
N LYS A 12 28.02 14.77 10.25
CA LYS A 12 28.14 15.15 11.66
C LYS A 12 27.01 16.06 12.15
N ASP A 13 26.31 16.73 11.23
CA ASP A 13 25.24 17.67 11.54
C ASP A 13 23.88 16.96 11.64
N LEU A 14 23.83 15.66 11.32
CA LEU A 14 22.61 14.87 11.37
C LEU A 14 22.23 14.54 12.81
N THR A 15 20.98 14.80 13.15
CA THR A 15 20.38 14.23 14.36
C THR A 15 20.29 12.70 14.26
N VAL A 16 20.06 12.03 15.39
CA VAL A 16 19.87 10.57 15.42
C VAL A 16 18.72 10.12 14.50
N VAL A 17 17.65 10.91 14.41
CA VAL A 17 16.49 10.62 13.54
C VAL A 17 16.88 10.74 12.07
N GLU A 18 17.52 11.84 11.68
CA GLU A 18 17.96 12.06 10.30
C GLU A 18 19.01 11.04 9.86
N LEU A 19 19.91 10.64 10.77
CA LEU A 19 20.88 9.57 10.50
C LEU A 19 20.18 8.24 10.24
N LEU A 20 19.15 7.89 11.02
CA LEU A 20 18.37 6.67 10.84
C LEU A 20 17.63 6.68 9.49
N GLU A 21 17.06 7.82 9.10
CA GLU A 21 16.40 8.00 7.81
C GLU A 21 17.40 7.87 6.64
N ALA A 22 18.58 8.47 6.76
CA ALA A 22 19.65 8.35 5.78
C ALA A 22 20.11 6.89 5.61
N CYS A 23 20.32 6.16 6.71
CA CYS A 23 20.63 4.74 6.69
C CYS A 23 19.51 3.91 6.01
N THR A 24 18.25 4.19 6.33
CA THR A 24 17.09 3.53 5.72
C THR A 24 17.01 3.80 4.21
N ALA A 25 17.32 5.02 3.78
CA ALA A 25 17.36 5.39 2.38
C ALA A 25 18.49 4.65 1.64
N LEU A 26 19.69 4.60 2.23
CA LEU A 26 20.83 3.86 1.69
C LEU A 26 20.55 2.36 1.60
N GLU A 27 19.90 1.76 2.60
CA GLU A 27 19.52 0.34 2.57
C GLU A 27 18.58 0.03 1.41
N LYS A 28 17.61 0.92 1.12
CA LYS A 28 16.72 0.79 -0.04
C LYS A 28 17.45 0.95 -1.37
N MET A 29 18.50 1.77 -1.42
CA MET A 29 19.33 1.95 -2.62
C MET A 29 20.21 0.73 -2.89
N VAL A 30 20.76 0.12 -1.85
CA VAL A 30 21.61 -1.07 -1.95
C VAL A 30 20.78 -2.34 -2.17
N ASN A 31 19.55 -2.38 -1.66
CA ASN A 31 18.64 -3.52 -1.81
C ASN A 31 17.33 -3.10 -2.53
N PRO A 32 17.30 -3.14 -3.87
CA PRO A 32 16.14 -2.73 -4.65
C PRO A 32 14.90 -3.62 -4.40
N GLN A 33 15.09 -4.84 -3.92
CA GLN A 33 13.98 -5.74 -3.59
C GLN A 33 13.21 -5.23 -2.37
N LEU A 34 13.88 -4.66 -1.37
CA LEU A 34 13.22 -4.05 -0.21
C LEU A 34 12.36 -2.85 -0.61
N ALA A 35 12.86 -2.02 -1.53
CA ALA A 35 12.11 -0.88 -2.06
C ALA A 35 10.85 -1.33 -2.82
N GLU A 36 10.94 -2.39 -3.62
CA GLU A 36 9.80 -2.95 -4.33
C GLU A 36 8.75 -3.56 -3.38
N ILE A 37 9.18 -4.28 -2.33
CA ILE A 37 8.25 -4.81 -1.32
C ILE A 37 7.51 -3.68 -0.60
N ASP A 38 8.21 -2.61 -0.19
CA ASP A 38 7.59 -1.44 0.43
C ASP A 38 6.54 -0.78 -0.49
N ARG A 39 6.88 -0.66 -1.77
CA ARG A 39 5.96 -0.15 -2.79
C ARG A 39 4.71 -1.03 -2.92
N LEU A 40 4.88 -2.34 -2.94
CA LEU A 40 3.76 -3.29 -3.02
C LEU A 40 2.88 -3.24 -1.77
N ARG A 41 3.46 -3.13 -0.57
CA ARG A 41 2.71 -2.95 0.68
C ARG A 41 1.80 -1.72 0.61
N LYS A 42 2.34 -0.57 0.18
CA LYS A 42 1.57 0.66 -0.02
C LYS A 42 0.44 0.48 -1.04
N ARG A 43 0.70 -0.20 -2.15
CA ARG A 43 -0.32 -0.50 -3.18
C ARG A 43 -1.44 -1.39 -2.66
N VAL A 44 -1.10 -2.42 -1.89
CA VAL A 44 -2.09 -3.31 -1.24
C VAL A 44 -2.98 -2.53 -0.29
N MET A 45 -2.39 -1.67 0.55
CA MET A 45 -3.17 -0.82 1.46
C MET A 45 -4.13 0.09 0.69
N ALA A 46 -3.66 0.75 -0.37
CA ALA A 46 -4.48 1.60 -1.21
C ALA A 46 -5.60 0.83 -1.93
N SER A 47 -5.31 -0.37 -2.47
CA SER A 47 -6.34 -1.18 -3.16
C SER A 47 -7.42 -1.67 -2.20
N ILE A 48 -7.05 -2.08 -0.99
CA ILE A 48 -8.01 -2.51 0.03
C ILE A 48 -8.82 -1.31 0.52
N GLY A 49 -8.18 -0.18 0.82
CA GLY A 49 -8.88 1.04 1.25
C GLY A 49 -9.91 1.50 0.21
N ALA A 50 -9.53 1.51 -1.07
CA ALA A 50 -10.46 1.84 -2.16
C ALA A 50 -11.63 0.84 -2.26
N TYR A 51 -11.39 -0.45 -2.05
CA TYR A 51 -12.45 -1.46 -2.01
C TYR A 51 -13.42 -1.23 -0.83
N LEU A 52 -12.90 -0.96 0.36
CA LEU A 52 -13.72 -0.67 1.54
C LEU A 52 -14.59 0.58 1.33
N ARG A 53 -14.04 1.62 0.71
CA ARG A 53 -14.78 2.85 0.35
C ARG A 53 -15.96 2.54 -0.57
N GLU A 54 -15.75 1.72 -1.60
CA GLU A 54 -16.84 1.34 -2.52
C GLU A 54 -17.95 0.54 -1.83
N MET A 55 -17.60 -0.22 -0.78
CA MET A 55 -18.55 -0.94 0.06
C MET A 55 -19.23 -0.05 1.12
N GLY A 56 -18.81 1.21 1.28
CA GLY A 56 -19.35 2.13 2.29
C GLY A 56 -18.73 1.98 3.69
N TYR A 57 -17.59 1.29 3.83
CA TYR A 57 -16.87 1.18 5.10
C TYR A 57 -15.78 2.26 5.27
N ALA A 58 -15.49 2.60 6.51
CA ALA A 58 -14.39 3.51 6.85
C ALA A 58 -13.01 2.89 6.59
N GLU A 59 -12.09 3.70 6.06
CA GLU A 59 -10.71 3.31 5.76
C GLU A 59 -9.81 3.41 7.01
N ASN A 60 -9.92 2.43 7.91
CA ASN A 60 -9.01 2.32 9.03
C ASN A 60 -7.74 1.53 8.63
N PRO A 61 -6.53 2.10 8.77
CA PRO A 61 -5.27 1.42 8.45
C PRO A 61 -5.09 0.07 9.13
N GLU A 62 -5.55 -0.10 10.37
CA GLU A 62 -5.44 -1.37 11.10
C GLU A 62 -6.38 -2.43 10.54
N ASN A 63 -7.60 -2.05 10.14
CA ASN A 63 -8.53 -2.95 9.45
C ASN A 63 -7.99 -3.37 8.08
N ILE A 64 -7.39 -2.43 7.35
CA ILE A 64 -6.76 -2.69 6.05
C ILE A 64 -5.63 -3.73 6.20
N LYS A 65 -4.74 -3.53 7.18
CA LYS A 65 -3.65 -4.49 7.47
C LYS A 65 -4.20 -5.84 7.90
N ALA A 66 -5.20 -5.87 8.80
CA ALA A 66 -5.83 -7.10 9.26
C ALA A 66 -6.45 -7.89 8.09
N LEU A 67 -7.10 -7.20 7.15
CA LEU A 67 -7.68 -7.83 5.97
C LEU A 67 -6.60 -8.40 5.05
N ALA A 68 -5.52 -7.66 4.81
CA ALA A 68 -4.37 -8.14 4.04
C ALA A 68 -3.73 -9.38 4.69
N CYS A 69 -3.55 -9.39 6.01
CA CYS A 69 -3.05 -10.54 6.77
C CYS A 69 -3.96 -11.77 6.61
N ARG A 70 -5.28 -11.59 6.76
CA ARG A 70 -6.26 -12.67 6.59
C ARG A 70 -6.26 -13.22 5.17
N ALA A 71 -6.24 -12.33 4.16
CA ALA A 71 -6.21 -12.71 2.75
C ALA A 71 -4.92 -13.47 2.37
N SER A 72 -3.80 -13.15 3.02
CA SER A 72 -2.48 -13.77 2.76
C SER A 72 -2.14 -14.95 3.68
N LYS A 73 -2.98 -15.22 4.70
CA LYS A 73 -2.72 -16.20 5.77
C LYS A 73 -1.40 -15.94 6.52
N CYS A 74 -1.10 -14.66 6.78
CA CYS A 74 0.06 -14.21 7.53
C CYS A 74 -0.39 -13.55 8.85
N ARG A 75 0.45 -13.59 9.88
CA ARG A 75 0.14 -12.97 11.19
C ARG A 75 0.33 -11.45 11.14
N ASN A 76 1.46 -11.00 10.60
CA ASN A 76 1.78 -9.57 10.47
C ASN A 76 1.84 -9.14 9.01
N PHE A 77 1.47 -7.89 8.75
CA PHE A 77 1.46 -7.31 7.41
C PHE A 77 2.87 -7.20 6.81
N ASN A 78 3.85 -6.92 7.66
CA ASN A 78 5.25 -6.83 7.24
C ASN A 78 5.84 -8.20 6.87
N ASP A 79 5.24 -9.31 7.33
CA ASP A 79 5.72 -10.67 7.03
C ASP A 79 5.15 -11.22 5.71
N ILE A 80 4.28 -10.47 5.04
CA ILE A 80 3.65 -10.94 3.80
C ILE A 80 4.71 -10.95 2.68
N PRO A 81 4.96 -12.12 2.04
CA PRO A 81 5.91 -12.22 0.94
C PRO A 81 5.39 -11.51 -0.32
N MET A 82 6.32 -11.12 -1.19
CA MET A 82 6.04 -10.33 -2.39
C MET A 82 4.95 -10.93 -3.29
N GLU A 83 5.01 -12.25 -3.52
CA GLU A 83 4.04 -12.97 -4.33
C GLU A 83 2.61 -12.82 -3.79
N LYS A 84 2.44 -13.00 -2.47
CA LYS A 84 1.15 -12.85 -1.80
C LYS A 84 0.67 -11.40 -1.81
N LEU A 85 1.56 -10.42 -1.67
CA LEU A 85 1.19 -9.00 -1.82
C LEU A 85 0.62 -8.73 -3.22
N ARG A 86 1.25 -9.26 -4.28
CA ARG A 86 0.74 -9.11 -5.65
C ARG A 86 -0.62 -9.78 -5.82
N ALA A 87 -0.80 -10.99 -5.29
CA ALA A 87 -2.07 -11.70 -5.34
C ALA A 87 -3.20 -10.93 -4.63
N VAL A 88 -2.95 -10.43 -3.42
CA VAL A 88 -3.90 -9.61 -2.65
C VAL A 88 -4.24 -8.33 -3.41
N TYR A 89 -3.24 -7.59 -3.88
CA TYR A 89 -3.47 -6.37 -4.66
C TYR A 89 -4.36 -6.62 -5.89
N ASN A 90 -4.05 -7.65 -6.67
CA ASN A 90 -4.81 -7.98 -7.88
C ASN A 90 -6.26 -8.36 -7.55
N ALA A 91 -6.47 -9.18 -6.51
CA ALA A 91 -7.79 -9.61 -6.08
C ALA A 91 -8.66 -8.41 -5.67
N PHE A 92 -8.20 -7.56 -4.75
CA PHE A 92 -8.97 -6.40 -4.29
C PHE A 92 -9.25 -5.40 -5.39
N ASN A 93 -8.29 -5.17 -6.29
CA ASN A 93 -8.51 -4.29 -7.44
C ASN A 93 -9.54 -4.86 -8.42
N HIS A 94 -9.52 -6.17 -8.66
CA HIS A 94 -10.52 -6.84 -9.49
C HIS A 94 -11.92 -6.73 -8.88
N TYR A 95 -12.08 -7.04 -7.59
CA TYR A 95 -13.38 -6.93 -6.92
C TYR A 95 -13.92 -5.50 -6.94
N LYS A 96 -13.08 -4.49 -6.67
CA LYS A 96 -13.48 -3.08 -6.77
C LYS A 96 -14.03 -2.76 -8.17
N LYS A 97 -13.31 -3.13 -9.23
CA LYS A 97 -13.75 -2.87 -10.61
C LYS A 97 -15.08 -3.55 -10.92
N ALA A 98 -15.24 -4.81 -10.51
CA ALA A 98 -16.48 -5.54 -10.69
C ALA A 98 -17.66 -4.84 -9.99
N MET A 99 -17.47 -4.36 -8.75
CA MET A 99 -18.51 -3.63 -8.02
C MET A 99 -18.94 -2.33 -8.73
N VAL A 100 -17.98 -1.55 -9.21
CA VAL A 100 -18.26 -0.31 -9.95
C VAL A 100 -19.02 -0.62 -11.23
N GLN A 101 -18.58 -1.62 -12.00
CA GLN A 101 -19.25 -2.03 -13.24
C GLN A 101 -20.69 -2.51 -13.00
N VAL A 102 -20.92 -3.31 -11.95
CA VAL A 102 -22.27 -3.77 -11.59
C VAL A 102 -23.15 -2.58 -11.21
N ARG A 103 -22.63 -1.61 -10.47
CA ARG A 103 -23.36 -0.38 -10.12
C ARG A 103 -23.76 0.40 -11.38
N GLU A 104 -22.80 0.67 -12.26
CA GLU A 104 -23.04 1.40 -13.51
C GLU A 104 -24.08 0.71 -14.39
N LEU A 105 -23.98 -0.62 -14.56
CA LEU A 105 -24.95 -1.40 -15.33
C LEU A 105 -26.34 -1.32 -14.71
N THR A 106 -26.43 -1.44 -13.39
CA THR A 106 -27.69 -1.34 -12.66
C THR A 106 -28.34 0.03 -12.84
N GLU A 107 -27.57 1.11 -12.69
CA GLU A 107 -28.06 2.47 -12.89
C GLU A 107 -28.54 2.71 -14.32
N ASN A 108 -27.82 2.20 -15.32
CA ASN A 108 -28.21 2.34 -16.73
C ASN A 108 -29.54 1.63 -17.01
N ILE A 109 -29.73 0.42 -16.49
CA ILE A 109 -30.99 -0.33 -16.68
C ILE A 109 -32.16 0.36 -15.99
N LEU A 110 -31.95 0.88 -14.77
CA LEU A 110 -33.02 1.53 -14.00
C LEU A 110 -33.37 2.94 -14.52
N LYS A 111 -32.43 3.68 -15.11
CA LYS A 111 -32.70 5.00 -15.71
C LYS A 111 -33.36 4.93 -17.10
N THR A 112 -33.33 3.76 -17.74
CA THR A 112 -33.91 3.56 -19.09
C THR A 112 -35.38 3.09 -19.03
N ASN A 113 -35.88 2.71 -17.85
CA ASN A 113 -37.29 2.41 -17.59
C ASN A 113 -37.98 3.58 -16.89
#